data_AF-A0A4P5QYI0-F1
#
_entry.id   AF-A0A4P5QYI0-F1
#
_cell.length_a   1.000
_cell.length_b   1.000
_cell.length_c   1.000
_cell.angle_alpha   90.00
_cell.angle_beta   90.00
_cell.angle_gamma   90.00
#
_symmetry.space_group_name_H-M   'P 1'
#
loop_
_entity.id
_entity.type
_entity.pdbx_description
1 polymer ?
#
loop_
_entity_poly.entity_id
_entity_poly.type
_entity_poly.pdbx_seq_one_letter_code
_entity_poly.pdbx_strand_id
1 'polypeptide(L)'
;MKFTGLNLATCGTVTFRVACGGTGGTIEIRAGAADGKVLANAEVKPTEGWEKWVEITAPIKPGAGRGDIFIVFGGPQASGDTPLFDLDCLEFNPR
;
A
#
# COMPACT_ATOMS: atom_id res chain seq x y z
N MET A 1 5.29 -7.50 2.58
CA MET A 1 6.62 -6.87 2.48
C MET A 1 6.94 -6.12 3.77
N LYS A 2 8.21 -6.01 4.22
CA LYS A 2 8.61 -5.32 5.46
C LYS A 2 9.68 -4.26 5.18
N PHE A 3 9.56 -3.10 5.81
CA PHE A 3 10.61 -2.08 5.91
C PHE A 3 10.93 -1.79 7.37
N THR A 4 12.21 -1.58 7.69
CA THR A 4 12.66 -1.39 9.07
C THR A 4 13.01 0.05 9.39
N GLY A 5 12.63 0.53 10.57
CA GLY A 5 13.09 1.82 11.11
C GLY A 5 12.69 3.08 10.35
N LEU A 6 11.63 3.03 9.52
CA LEU A 6 11.12 4.19 8.80
C LEU A 6 10.53 5.22 9.78
N ASN A 7 10.75 6.50 9.51
CA ASN A 7 10.17 7.59 10.29
C ASN A 7 8.99 8.20 9.54
N LEU A 8 7.77 7.98 10.04
CA LEU A 8 6.54 8.51 9.45
C LEU A 8 5.95 9.68 10.26
N ALA A 9 6.69 10.20 11.25
CA ALA A 9 6.23 11.26 12.16
C ALA A 9 5.78 12.53 11.42
N THR A 10 6.44 12.84 10.30
CA THR A 10 6.21 14.02 9.46
C THR A 10 5.45 13.71 8.18
N CYS A 11 5.03 12.46 7.96
CA CYS A 11 4.36 12.05 6.73
C CYS A 11 2.83 12.23 6.85
N GLY A 12 2.21 12.70 5.76
CA GLY A 12 0.78 12.98 5.66
C GLY A 12 0.04 12.01 4.75
N THR A 13 0.68 11.60 3.66
CA THR A 13 0.11 10.66 2.70
C THR A 13 1.17 9.68 2.22
N VAL A 14 0.71 8.59 1.62
CA VAL A 14 1.51 7.65 0.85
C VAL A 14 0.91 7.52 -0.54
N THR A 15 1.75 7.65 -1.56
CA THR A 15 1.39 7.44 -2.97
C THR A 15 1.90 6.07 -3.41
N PHE A 16 1.08 5.31 -4.14
CA PHE A 16 1.45 4.03 -4.73
C PHE A 16 1.33 4.13 -6.25
N ARG A 17 2.36 3.70 -6.98
CA ARG A 17 2.31 3.54 -8.43
C ARG A 17 1.97 2.09 -8.76
N VAL A 18 0.78 1.86 -9.31
CA VAL A 18 0.19 0.52 -9.49
C VAL A 18 -0.35 0.31 -10.89
N ALA A 19 -0.40 -0.95 -11.33
CA ALA A 19 -1.13 -1.39 -12.52
C ALA A 19 -1.95 -2.63 -12.19
N CYS A 20 -3.15 -2.77 -12.76
CA CYS A 20 -4.05 -3.86 -12.44
C CYS A 20 -4.83 -4.31 -13.68
N GLY A 21 -4.45 -5.47 -14.23
CA GLY A 21 -5.24 -6.16 -15.25
C GLY A 21 -6.29 -7.14 -14.69
N GLY A 22 -6.31 -7.36 -13.37
CA GLY A 22 -7.25 -8.23 -12.66
C GLY A 22 -8.46 -7.49 -12.07
N THR A 23 -9.02 -8.02 -10.98
CA THR A 23 -10.17 -7.39 -10.29
C THR A 23 -9.80 -6.31 -9.29
N GLY A 24 -8.50 -6.11 -9.04
CA GLY A 24 -8.00 -5.17 -8.05
C GLY A 24 -7.82 -5.79 -6.67
N GLY A 25 -7.68 -4.93 -5.68
CA GLY A 25 -7.45 -5.34 -4.30
C GLY A 25 -7.17 -4.16 -3.38
N THR A 26 -6.44 -4.42 -2.32
CA THR A 26 -6.12 -3.42 -1.29
C THR A 26 -4.64 -3.45 -0.94
N ILE A 27 -4.13 -2.27 -0.59
CA ILE A 27 -2.81 -2.09 -0.01
C ILE A 27 -2.99 -1.49 1.38
N GLU A 28 -2.43 -2.12 2.40
CA GLU A 28 -2.38 -1.60 3.75
C GLU A 28 -0.94 -1.41 4.22
N ILE A 29 -0.67 -0.25 4.83
CA ILE A 29 0.54 -0.01 5.60
C ILE A 29 0.22 -0.26 7.07
N ARG A 30 0.92 -1.21 7.69
CA ARG A 30 0.71 -1.64 9.09
C ARG A 30 1.95 -1.44 9.94
N ALA A 31 1.75 -1.09 11.21
CA ALA A 31 2.84 -0.84 12.15
C ALA A 31 3.34 -2.15 12.81
N GLY A 32 4.66 -2.38 12.77
CA GLY A 32 5.35 -3.39 13.57
C GLY A 32 5.16 -4.85 13.17
N ALA A 33 3.99 -5.23 12.63
CA ALA A 33 3.65 -6.59 12.20
C ALA A 33 2.64 -6.59 11.04
N ALA A 34 2.53 -7.73 10.34
CA ALA A 34 1.59 -7.91 9.23
C ALA A 34 0.11 -7.85 9.66
N ASP A 35 -0.20 -8.15 10.91
CA ASP A 35 -1.53 -8.00 11.53
C ASP A 35 -1.62 -6.73 12.41
N GLY A 36 -0.56 -5.93 12.45
CA GLY A 36 -0.45 -4.73 13.28
C GLY A 36 -1.41 -3.62 12.88
N LYS A 37 -1.40 -2.51 13.64
CA LYS A 37 -2.30 -1.37 13.42
C LYS A 37 -2.16 -0.80 12.00
N VAL A 38 -3.28 -0.65 11.28
CA VAL A 38 -3.32 0.00 9.96
C VAL A 38 -3.04 1.49 10.09
N LEU A 39 -1.96 1.95 9.46
CA LEU A 39 -1.51 3.33 9.34
C LEU A 39 -2.04 4.02 8.08
N ALA A 40 -2.15 3.31 6.96
CA ALA A 40 -2.73 3.79 5.71
C ALA A 40 -3.39 2.64 4.96
N ASN A 41 -4.40 2.94 4.15
CA ASN A 41 -5.11 1.96 3.32
C ASN A 41 -5.47 2.58 1.98
N ALA A 42 -5.30 1.81 0.90
CA ALA A 42 -5.65 2.22 -0.46
C ALA A 42 -6.38 1.07 -1.17
N GLU A 43 -7.39 1.42 -1.98
CA GLU A 43 -8.06 0.50 -2.90
C GLU A 43 -7.35 0.59 -4.27
N VAL A 44 -6.97 -0.57 -4.82
CA VAL A 44 -6.46 -0.70 -6.18
C VAL A 44 -7.59 -1.17 -7.07
N LYS A 45 -7.97 -0.36 -8.05
CA LYS A 45 -8.98 -0.69 -9.06
C LYS A 45 -8.32 -1.15 -10.35
N PRO A 46 -9.04 -1.88 -11.23
CA PRO A 46 -8.54 -2.22 -12.56
C PRO A 46 -8.10 -0.96 -13.32
N THR A 47 -6.91 -1.00 -13.92
CA THR A 47 -6.30 0.12 -14.64
C THR A 47 -6.36 -0.06 -16.15
N GLU A 48 -7.23 -0.96 -16.65
CA GLU A 48 -7.33 -1.35 -18.06
C GLU A 48 -6.15 -2.18 -18.60
N GLY A 49 -5.22 -2.61 -17.74
CA GLY A 49 -4.17 -3.57 -18.09
C GLY A 49 -2.95 -3.56 -17.17
N TRP A 50 -2.10 -4.59 -17.30
CA TRP A 50 -0.88 -4.76 -16.49
C TRP A 50 0.22 -3.73 -16.78
N GLU A 51 0.13 -3.01 -17.90
CA GLU A 51 1.10 -1.96 -18.27
C GLU A 51 0.51 -0.54 -18.17
N LYS A 52 -0.71 -0.43 -17.63
CA LYS A 52 -1.41 0.85 -17.44
C LYS A 52 -1.21 1.31 -16.01
N TRP A 53 -0.19 2.14 -15.82
CA TRP A 53 0.21 2.62 -14.50
C TRP A 53 -0.62 3.84 -14.09
N VAL A 54 -1.09 3.82 -12.85
CA VAL A 54 -1.76 4.95 -12.19
C VAL A 54 -1.13 5.18 -10.82
N GLU A 55 -1.28 6.40 -10.32
CA GLU A 55 -0.91 6.74 -8.94
C GLU A 55 -2.18 6.82 -8.09
N ILE A 56 -2.14 6.16 -6.93
CA ILE A 56 -3.19 6.26 -5.91
C ILE A 56 -2.59 6.77 -4.62
N THR A 57 -3.24 7.74 -4.00
CA THR A 57 -2.75 8.40 -2.78
C THR A 57 -3.68 8.12 -1.63
N ALA A 58 -3.13 7.70 -0.49
CA ALA A 58 -3.86 7.43 0.73
C ALA A 58 -3.35 8.29 1.90
N PRO A 59 -4.24 8.77 2.78
CA PRO A 59 -3.84 9.48 3.99
C PRO A 59 -3.17 8.54 5.00
N ILE A 60 -2.12 9.04 5.66
CA ILE A 60 -1.49 8.37 6.79
C ILE A 60 -2.17 8.83 8.07
N LYS A 61 -2.65 7.88 8.86
CA LYS A 61 -3.30 8.16 10.14
C LYS A 61 -2.32 8.83 11.11
N PRO A 62 -2.80 9.79 11.93
CA PRO A 62 -1.97 10.43 12.95
C PRO A 62 -1.34 9.44 13.93
N GLY A 63 -0.18 9.81 14.47
CA GLY A 63 0.55 9.00 15.45
C GLY A 63 1.43 7.90 14.85
N ALA A 64 1.60 7.87 13.52
CA ALA A 64 2.68 7.10 12.90
C ALA A 64 4.03 7.70 13.32
N GLY A 65 4.86 6.92 14.03
CA GLY A 65 6.17 7.34 14.52
C GLY A 65 7.32 6.70 13.75
N ARG A 66 8.47 6.56 14.41
CA ARG A 66 9.56 5.73 13.92
C ARG A 66 9.28 4.26 14.25
N GLY A 67 9.43 3.38 13.27
CA GLY A 67 9.32 1.95 13.50
C GLY A 67 9.33 1.13 12.22
N ASP A 68 9.15 -0.17 12.41
CA ASP A 68 8.98 -1.10 11.30
C ASP A 68 7.57 -0.96 10.72
N ILE A 69 7.46 -1.10 9.40
CA ILE A 69 6.18 -1.19 8.71
C ILE A 69 6.09 -2.45 7.89
N PHE A 70 4.85 -2.89 7.71
CA PHE A 70 4.48 -3.99 6.83
C PHE A 70 3.55 -3.45 5.76
N ILE A 71 3.83 -3.82 4.52
CA ILE A 71 2.92 -3.62 3.40
C ILE A 71 2.22 -4.95 3.17
N VAL A 72 0.91 -4.92 3.32
CA VAL A 72 0.01 -6.07 3.20
C VAL A 72 -0.89 -5.86 2.00
N PHE A 73 -0.93 -6.87 1.14
CA PHE A 73 -1.74 -6.90 -0.05
C PHE A 73 -2.93 -7.83 0.18
N GLY A 74 -4.12 -7.37 -0.14
CA GLY A 74 -5.36 -8.13 0.01
C GLY A 74 -6.28 -7.95 -1.18
N GLY A 75 -7.37 -8.72 -1.22
CA GLY A 75 -8.39 -8.62 -2.27
C GLY A 75 -9.26 -9.87 -2.37
N PRO A 76 -10.37 -9.80 -3.11
CA PRO A 76 -11.29 -10.93 -3.30
C PRO A 76 -10.62 -12.18 -3.89
N GLN A 77 -9.51 -11.98 -4.59
CA GLN A 77 -8.72 -13.01 -5.27
C GLN A 77 -7.37 -13.27 -4.57
N ALA A 78 -7.20 -12.87 -3.31
CA ALA A 78 -5.95 -13.08 -2.57
C ALA A 78 -5.68 -14.58 -2.26
N SER A 79 -6.54 -15.50 -2.69
CA SER A 79 -6.34 -16.94 -2.61
C SER A 79 -5.97 -17.53 -3.98
N GLY A 80 -4.88 -18.31 -4.01
CA GLY A 80 -4.38 -18.97 -5.22
C GLY A 80 -3.35 -18.15 -6.00
N ASP A 81 -3.04 -18.57 -7.22
CA ASP A 81 -2.00 -17.98 -8.08
C ASP A 81 -2.49 -16.82 -8.95
N THR A 82 -3.67 -16.25 -8.65
CA THR A 82 -4.21 -15.12 -9.43
C THR A 82 -3.53 -13.82 -8.97
N PRO A 83 -2.82 -13.10 -9.86
CA PRO A 83 -2.20 -11.84 -9.50
C PRO A 83 -3.28 -10.78 -9.18
N LEU A 84 -3.08 -10.03 -8.11
CA LEU A 84 -3.98 -8.93 -7.70
C LEU A 84 -3.75 -7.68 -8.55
N PHE A 85 -2.52 -7.17 -8.50
CA PHE A 85 -2.04 -5.95 -9.15
C PHE A 85 -0.50 -5.92 -9.07
N ASP A 86 0.13 -5.12 -9.93
CA ASP A 86 1.54 -4.77 -9.85
C ASP A 86 1.72 -3.51 -9.00
N LEU A 87 2.79 -3.48 -8.21
CA LEU A 87 3.26 -2.31 -7.46
C LEU A 87 4.69 -2.00 -7.92
N ASP A 88 4.89 -0.83 -8.50
CA ASP A 88 6.22 -0.39 -8.95
C ASP A 88 6.96 0.35 -7.84
N CYS A 89 6.31 1.37 -7.27
CA CYS A 89 6.91 2.16 -6.20
C CYS A 89 5.86 2.66 -5.20
N LEU A 90 6.35 3.08 -4.04
CA LEU A 90 5.59 3.86 -3.09
C LEU A 90 6.42 5.02 -2.55
N GLU A 91 5.75 6.14 -2.28
CA GLU A 91 6.38 7.36 -1.80
C GLU A 91 5.62 7.89 -0.58
N PHE A 92 6.36 8.23 0.49
CA PHE A 92 5.80 8.87 1.68
C PHE A 92 5.95 10.38 1.56
N ASN A 93 4.84 11.09 1.48
CA ASN A 93 4.84 12.54 1.30
C ASN A 93 4.77 13.26 2.65
N PRO A 94 5.43 14.42 2.80
CA PRO A 94 5.31 15.26 3.98
C PRO A 94 3.86 15.74 4.21
N ARG A 95 3.55 16.12 5.45
CA ARG A 95 2.32 16.85 5.80
C ARG A 95 2.37 18.30 5.35
#